data_AF-A0A1H1YMC7-F1
#
_entry.id   AF-A0A1H1YMC7-F1
#
_cell.length_a   1.000
_cell.length_b   1.000
_cell.length_c   1.000
_cell.angle_alpha   90.00
_cell.angle_beta   90.00
_cell.angle_gamma   90.00
#
_symmetry.space_group_name_H-M   'P 1'
#
loop_
_entity.id
_entity.type
_entity.pdbx_description
1 polymer ?
#
loop_
_entity_poly.entity_id
_entity_poly.type
_entity_poly.pdbx_seq_one_letter_code
_entity_poly.pdbx_strand_id
1 'polypeptide(L)' 'MDWFATIKRYYDLGCYTEAQVNRFVVLKKITQVQADEIVGVVASS' A
#
# COMPACT_ATOMS: atom_id res chain seq x y z
N MET A 1 1.24 -12.30 9.74
CA MET A 1 0.36 -11.11 9.70
C MET A 1 0.20 -10.70 8.26
N ASP A 2 -1.02 -10.41 7.83
CA ASP A 2 -1.29 -9.90 6.48
C ASP A 2 -1.02 -8.39 6.45
N TRP A 3 0.19 -8.03 6.01
CA TRP A 3 0.61 -6.64 5.91
C TRP A 3 -0.16 -5.88 4.85
N PHE A 4 -0.51 -6.53 3.73
CA PHE A 4 -1.27 -5.91 2.66
C PHE A 4 -2.66 -5.49 3.16
N ALA A 5 -3.43 -6.43 3.72
CA ALA A 5 -4.77 -6.12 4.23
C ALA A 5 -4.74 -5.05 5.34
N THR A 6 -3.72 -5.10 6.20
CA THR A 6 -3.54 -4.10 7.26
C THR A 6 -3.28 -2.72 6.64
N ILE A 7 -2.26 -2.58 5.80
CA ILE A 7 -1.86 -1.29 5.23
C ILE A 7 -2.98 -0.71 4.36
N LYS A 8 -3.64 -1.54 3.54
CA LYS A 8 -4.79 -1.14 2.73
C LYS A 8 -5.89 -0.53 3.60
N ARG A 9 -6.28 -1.20 4.69
CA ARG A 9 -7.30 -0.68 5.62
C ARG A 9 -6.91 0.68 6.20
N TYR A 10 -5.66 0.85 6.63
CA TYR A 10 -5.21 2.14 7.19
C TYR A 10 -5.08 3.22 6.12
N TYR A 11 -4.76 2.88 4.87
CA TYR A 11 -4.78 3.80 3.74
C TYR A 11 -6.23 4.23 3.42
N ASP A 12 -7.17 3.29 3.31
CA ASP A 12 -8.59 3.55 3.06
C ASP A 12 -9.23 4.44 4.17
N LEU A 13 -8.73 4.34 5.41
CA LEU A 13 -9.12 5.20 6.53
C LEU A 13 -8.42 6.58 6.55
N GLY A 14 -7.54 6.86 5.59
CA GLY A 14 -6.76 8.10 5.54
C GLY A 14 -5.64 8.19 6.59
N CYS A 15 -5.31 7.08 7.27
CA CYS A 15 -4.23 7.05 8.25
C CYS A 15 -2.84 6.98 7.60
N TYR A 16 -2.77 6.52 6.35
CA TYR A 16 -1.55 6.50 5.57
C TYR A 16 -1.66 7.34 4.30
N THR A 17 -0.60 8.06 4.00
CA THR A 17 -0.36 8.65 2.68
C THR A 17 0.32 7.65 1.76
N GLU A 18 0.33 7.92 0.45
CA GLU A 18 1.06 7.11 -0.53
C GLU A 18 2.55 6.95 -0.17
N ALA A 19 3.18 8.02 0.32
CA ALA A 19 4.57 7.99 0.77
C ALA A 19 4.77 7.06 1.97
N GLN A 20 3.78 6.97 2.88
CA GLN A 20 3.82 6.02 3.99
C GLN A 20 3.60 4.58 3.50
N VAL A 21 2.71 4.35 2.53
CA VAL A 21 2.53 3.03 1.89
C VAL A 21 3.85 2.56 1.26
N ASN A 22 4.54 3.42 0.50
CA ASN A 22 5.81 3.08 -0.15
C ASN A 22 6.95 2.75 0.84
N ARG A 23 6.93 3.26 2.07
CA ARG A 23 7.90 2.84 3.10
C ARG A 23 7.78 1.36 3.43
N PHE A 24 6.58 0.77 3.35
CA PHE A 24 6.39 -0.65 3.60
C PHE A 24 6.97 -1.56 2.50
N VAL A 25 7.19 -1.01 1.29
CA VAL A 25 7.95 -1.68 0.22
C VAL A 25 9.43 -1.74 0.59
N VAL A 26 10.01 -0.62 1.03
CA VAL A 26 11.42 -0.55 1.50
C VAL A 26 11.67 -1.51 2.66
N LEU A 27 10.69 -1.62 3.58
CA LEU A 27 10.72 -2.54 4.72
C LEU A 27 10.42 -4.00 4.36
N LYS A 28 10.22 -4.31 3.06
CA LYS A 28 9.89 -5.65 2.54
C LYS A 28 8.66 -6.28 3.20
N LYS A 29 7.67 -5.46 3.58
CA LYS A 29 6.39 -5.91 4.18
C LYS A 29 5.34 -6.20 3.12
N ILE A 30 5.40 -5.46 2.02
CA ILE A 30 4.60 -5.62 0.81
C ILE A 30 5.49 -5.45 -0.43
N THR A 31 5.02 -5.89 -1.59
CA THR A 31 5.69 -5.64 -2.88
C THR A 31 5.31 -4.27 -3.46
N GLN A 32 6.05 -3.82 -4.48
CA GLN A 32 5.67 -2.59 -5.22
C GLN A 32 4.28 -2.73 -5.85
N VAL A 33 3.96 -3.88 -6.46
CA VAL A 33 2.63 -4.16 -7.05
C VAL A 33 1.52 -4.01 -6.02
N GLN A 34 1.74 -4.52 -4.80
CA GLN A 34 0.78 -4.37 -3.71
C GLN A 34 0.63 -2.92 -3.24
N ALA A 35 1.72 -2.15 -3.22
CA ALA A 35 1.64 -0.72 -2.91
C ALA A 35 0.86 0.04 -3.99
N ASP A 36 1.13 -0.24 -5.27
CA ASP A 36 0.44 0.37 -6.41
C ASP A 36 -1.07 0.05 -6.40
N GLU A 37 -1.44 -1.18 -6.02
CA GLU A 37 -2.84 -1.58 -5.82
C GLU A 37 -3.50 -0.80 -4.67
N ILE A 38 -2.80 -0.60 -3.55
CA ILE A 38 -3.32 0.17 -2.42
C ILE A 38 -3.56 1.64 -2.80
N VAL A 39 -2.61 2.27 -3.51
CA VAL A 39 -2.70 3.70 -3.87
C VAL A 39 -3.56 3.95 -5.11
N GLY A 40 -4.06 2.91 -5.78
CA GLY A 40 -4.91 3.05 -6.95
C GLY A 40 -4.15 3.39 -8.24
N VAL A 41 -2.84 3.13 -8.30
CA VAL A 41 -1.99 3.29 -9.49
C VAL A 41 -2.08 2.04 -10.39
N VAL A 42 -3.26 1.42 -10.44
CA VAL A 42 -3.55 0.38 -11.42
C VAL A 42 -3.84 1.08 -12.74
N ALA A 43 -2.89 0.96 -13.67
CA ALA A 43 -3.03 1.42 -15.04
C ALA A 43 -4.40 0.99 -15.59
N SER A 44 -5.31 1.96 -15.74
CA SER A 44 -6.59 1.73 -16.39
C SER A 44 -6.27 1.25 -17.81
N SER A 45 -6.54 -0.03 -18.08
CA SER A 45 -6.52 -0.62 -19.43
C SER A 45 -7.93 -0.67 -19.97
#